data_AF-A0A969XLK8-F1
#
_entry.id   AF-A0A969XLK8-F1
#
_cell.length_a   1.000
_cell.length_b   1.000
_cell.length_c   1.000
_cell.angle_alpha   90.00
_cell.angle_beta   90.00
_cell.angle_gamma   90.00
#
_symmetry.space_group_name_H-M   'P 1'
#
loop_
_entity.id
_entity.type
_entity.pdbx_description
1 polymer ?
#
loop_
_entity_poly.entity_id
_entity_poly.type
_entity_poly.pdbx_seq_one_letter_code
_entity_poly.pdbx_strand_id
1 'polypeptide(L)' 'MALIERSAKGLATLWVDQAIPADRLTVHITEVGPRMRAHPPHTHEGIEGFYILEGQAVVEVGDDRYTLDAG' A
#
# COMPACT_ATOMS: atom_id res chain seq x y z
N MET A 1 5.19 -4.46 -18.20
CA MET A 1 5.25 -3.61 -16.99
C MET A 1 6.71 -3.47 -16.62
N ALA A 2 7.26 -2.27 -16.68
CA ALA A 2 8.64 -1.97 -16.32
C ALA A 2 8.59 -0.98 -15.16
N LEU A 3 8.79 -1.49 -13.94
CA LEU A 3 8.74 -0.69 -12.72
C LEU A 3 10.08 0.00 -12.50
N ILE A 4 10.03 1.31 -12.22
CA ILE A 4 11.19 2.11 -11.83
C ILE A 4 10.97 2.68 -10.43
N GLU A 5 12.05 2.79 -9.67
CA GLU A 5 12.01 3.33 -8.33
C GLU A 5 11.92 4.86 -8.33
N ARG A 6 11.17 5.37 -7.35
CA ARG A 6 11.00 6.77 -6.99
C ARG A 6 11.05 6.88 -5.47
N SER A 7 11.30 8.08 -4.97
CA SER A 7 11.27 8.37 -3.54
C SER A 7 10.06 9.24 -3.20
N ALA A 8 9.38 8.91 -2.11
CA ALA A 8 8.34 9.73 -1.52
C ALA A 8 8.49 9.72 0.00
N LYS A 9 8.21 10.85 0.64
CA LYS A 9 8.36 10.99 2.10
C LYS A 9 7.45 9.97 2.80
N GLY A 10 8.03 9.16 3.68
CA GLY A 10 7.30 8.17 4.49
C GLY A 10 7.14 6.79 3.84
N LEU A 11 7.63 6.59 2.62
CA LEU A 11 7.66 5.27 1.98
C LEU A 11 9.10 4.77 1.90
N ALA A 12 9.31 3.50 2.26
CA ALA A 12 10.61 2.83 2.11
C ALA A 12 10.99 2.69 0.63
N THR A 13 10.01 2.30 -0.20
CA THR A 13 10.19 2.19 -1.66
C THR A 13 8.89 2.55 -2.36
N LEU A 14 8.99 3.28 -3.47
CA LEU A 14 7.88 3.59 -4.36
C LEU A 14 8.27 3.19 -5.78
N TRP A 15 7.47 2.32 -6.39
CA TRP A 15 7.59 1.96 -7.80
C TRP A 15 6.48 2.61 -8.61
N VAL A 16 6.85 3.05 -9.81
CA VAL A 16 5.93 3.50 -10.85
C VAL A 16 6.23 2.73 -12.12
N ASP A 17 5.22 2.42 -12.92
CA ASP A 17 5.47 1.85 -14.25
C ASP A 17 5.96 2.94 -15.21
N GLN A 18 6.90 2.61 -16.08
CA GLN A 18 7.47 3.58 -17.03
C GLN A 18 6.47 4.02 -18.12
N ALA A 19 5.49 3.18 -18.47
CA ALA A 19 4.50 3.44 -19.51
C ALA A 19 3.17 3.99 -18.95
N ILE A 20 2.92 3.86 -17.65
CA ILE A 20 1.73 4.42 -16.99
C ILE A 20 2.13 5.74 -16.31
N PRO A 21 1.38 6.84 -16.49
CA PRO A 21 1.64 8.08 -15.77
C PRO A 21 1.70 7.84 -14.26
N ALA A 22 2.68 8.44 -13.58
CA ALA A 22 2.96 8.18 -12.17
C ALA A 22 1.80 8.58 -11.23
N ASP A 23 0.90 9.45 -11.67
CA ASP A 23 -0.33 9.84 -10.97
C ASP A 23 -1.49 8.87 -11.18
N ARG A 24 -1.32 7.84 -12.02
CA ARG A 24 -2.35 6.84 -12.34
C ARG A 24 -2.14 5.50 -11.65
N LEU A 25 -0.90 5.11 -11.43
CA LEU A 25 -0.56 3.89 -10.70
C LEU A 25 0.75 4.06 -9.96
N THR A 26 0.69 3.80 -8.66
CA THR A 26 1.85 3.69 -7.78
C THR A 26 1.79 2.36 -7.05
N VAL A 27 2.95 1.77 -6.80
CA VAL A 27 3.08 0.54 -6.02
C VAL A 27 4.14 0.77 -4.97
N HIS A 28 3.84 0.44 -3.71
CA HIS A 28 4.82 0.45 -2.65
C HIS A 28 4.66 -0.81 -1.80
N ILE A 29 5.73 -1.21 -1.13
CA ILE A 29 5.69 -2.27 -0.12
C ILE A 29 5.91 -1.62 1.24
N THR A 30 5.01 -1.95 2.17
CA THR A 30 5.10 -1.58 3.57
C THR A 30 5.15 -2.85 4.41
N GLU A 31 6.09 -2.89 5.36
CA GLU A 31 6.14 -3.94 6.38
C GLU A 31 5.54 -3.40 7.68
N VAL A 32 4.61 -4.15 8.27
CA VAL A 32 3.97 -3.78 9.54
C VAL A 32 4.20 -4.89 10.55
N GLY A 33 4.87 -4.56 11.65
CA GLY A 33 5.09 -5.52 12.74
C GLY A 33 3.79 -5.92 13.45
N PRO A 34 3.78 -7.04 14.21
CA PRO A 34 2.63 -7.46 14.97
C PRO A 34 2.10 -6.37 15.91
N ARG A 35 0.79 -6.12 15.86
CA ARG A 35 0.09 -5.10 16.67
C ARG A 35 0.51 -3.64 16.38
N MET A 36 1.24 -3.41 15.30
CA MET A 36 1.58 -2.06 14.82
C MET A 36 0.56 -1.58 13.78
N ARG A 37 0.58 -0.27 13.49
CA ARG A 37 -0.18 0.37 12.40
C ARG A 37 0.81 1.07 11.48
N ALA A 38 0.55 1.02 10.18
CA ALA A 38 1.38 1.69 9.18
C ALA A 38 1.34 3.24 9.33
N HIS A 39 0.15 3.81 9.49
CA HIS A 39 -0.09 5.25 9.61
C HIS A 39 -1.44 5.56 10.29
N PRO A 40 -1.70 6.82 10.68
CA PRO A 40 -3.04 7.26 11.10
C PRO A 40 -4.09 7.10 9.99
N PRO A 41 -5.39 7.03 10.32
CA PRO A 41 -6.47 7.00 9.34
C PRO A 41 -6.44 8.23 8.41
N HIS A 42 -6.63 8.01 7.11
CA HIS A 42 -6.69 9.07 6.11
C HIS A 42 -7.53 8.63 4.90
N THR A 43 -7.63 9.49 3.88
CA THR A 43 -8.43 9.25 2.67
C THR A 43 -7.60 9.49 1.41
N HIS A 44 -7.97 8.80 0.34
CA HIS A 44 -7.42 8.99 -1.01
C HIS A 44 -8.54 9.41 -1.95
N GLU A 45 -8.23 10.24 -2.94
CA GLU A 45 -9.17 10.55 -4.04
C GLU A 45 -9.32 9.36 -5.00
N GLY A 46 -8.25 8.57 -5.17
CA GLY A 46 -8.22 7.37 -6.00
C GLY A 46 -8.60 6.08 -5.27
N ILE A 47 -8.52 4.97 -6.00
CA ILE A 47 -8.71 3.62 -5.45
C ILE A 47 -7.38 3.11 -4.91
N GLU A 48 -7.41 2.58 -3.69
CA GLU A 48 -6.29 1.86 -3.09
C GLU A 48 -6.65 0.37 -2.97
N GLY A 49 -5.68 -0.50 -3.27
CA GLY A 49 -5.81 -1.94 -3.13
C GLY A 49 -4.63 -2.51 -2.35
N PHE A 50 -4.91 -3.52 -1.53
CA PHE A 50 -3.91 -4.21 -0.72
C PHE A 50 -3.74 -5.64 -1.22
N TYR A 51 -2.50 -6.09 -1.30
CA TYR A 51 -2.16 -7.49 -1.54
C TYR A 51 -1.17 -7.92 -0.47
N ILE A 52 -1.51 -8.95 0.30
CA ILE A 52 -0.69 -9.40 1.41
C ILE A 52 0.34 -10.40 0.87
N LEU A 53 1.62 -10.00 0.92
CA LEU A 53 2.73 -10.86 0.48
C LEU A 53 3.02 -11.96 1.49
N GLU A 54 3.07 -11.62 2.77
CA GLU A 54 3.38 -12.54 3.86
C GLU A 54 2.60 -12.19 5.13
N GLY A 55 2.27 -13.22 5.93
CA GLY A 55 1.59 -13.06 7.21
C GLY A 55 0.09 -12.76 7.09
N GLN A 56 -0.41 -11.98 8.05
CA GLN A 56 -1.80 -11.55 8.14
C GLN A 56 -1.86 -10.08 8.52
N ALA A 57 -2.76 -9.34 7.88
CA ALA A 57 -3.02 -7.94 8.17
C ALA A 57 -4.49 -7.71 8.51
N VAL A 58 -4.76 -6.57 9.14
CA VAL A 58 -6.11 -6.04 9.28
C VAL A 58 -6.16 -4.69 8.60
N VAL A 59 -7.14 -4.53 7.71
CA VAL A 59 -7.47 -3.24 7.10
C VAL A 59 -8.78 -2.75 7.70
N GLU A 60 -8.80 -1.50 8.16
CA GLU A 60 -9.98 -0.85 8.70
C GLU A 60 -10.39 0.28 7.74
N VAL A 61 -11.66 0.28 7.32
CA VAL A 61 -12.23 1.26 6.39
C VAL A 61 -13.53 1.79 6.98
N GLY A 62 -13.50 3.03 7.46
CA GLY A 62 -14.62 3.56 8.25
C GLY A 62 -14.84 2.71 9.51
N ASP A 63 -16.05 2.15 9.65
CA ASP A 63 -16.41 1.26 10.75
C ASP A 63 -16.18 -0.24 10.42
N ASP A 64 -15.80 -0.55 9.17
CA ASP A 64 -15.59 -1.91 8.72
C ASP A 64 -14.17 -2.39 9.00
N ARG A 65 -14.03 -3.70 9.24
CA ARG A 65 -12.76 -4.35 9.54
C ARG A 65 -12.61 -5.64 8.73
N TYR A 66 -11.52 -5.73 7.99
CA TYR A 66 -11.19 -6.83 7.11
C TYR A 66 -9.90 -7.51 7.58
N THR A 67 -9.97 -8.79 7.89
CA THR A 67 -8.77 -9.62 8.11
C THR A 67 -8.33 -10.20 6.77
N LEU A 68 -7.07 -9.96 6.40
CA LEU A 68 -6.49 -10.37 5.13
C LEU A 68 -5.31 -11.30 5.40
N ASP A 69 -5.34 -12.51 4.85
CA ASP A 69 -4.21 -13.44 4.86
C ASP A 69 -3.37 -13.26 3.59
N ALA A 70 -2.13 -13.75 3.60
CA ALA A 70 -1.28 -13.76 2.41
C ALA A 70 -1.90 -14.56 1.25
N GLY A 71 -1.79 -14.03 0.03
CA GLY A 71 -2.40 -14.57 -1.20
C GLY A 71 -3.64 -13.81 -1.65
#